data_AF-A0AAU7C1Q0-F1
#
_entry.id   AF-A0AAU7C1Q0-F1
#
_cell.length_a   1.000
_cell.length_b   1.000
_cell.length_c   1.000
_cell.angle_alpha   90.00
_cell.angle_beta   90.00
_cell.angle_gamma   90.00
#
_symmetry.space_group_name_H-M   'P 1'
#
loop_
_entity.id
_entity.type
_entity.pdbx_description
1 polymer ?
#
loop_
_entity_poly.entity_id
_entity_poly.type
_entity_poly.pdbx_seq_one_letter_code
_entity_poly.pdbx_strand_id
1 'polypeptide(L)'
;MEKIKVDASLFGIKQPIAVKPTVRVTYKLNQLMKQALEASLVTDDTPIDDNDAQGKFVEAIDQETEFINGAIKFIAQLLHIDEDRIWDNATEEEIGAYLSYLRSRMSGISEKEAQEALKATDESPKSVAEKSAKESGNSNKK
;
A
#
# COMPACT_ATOMS: atom_id res chain seq x y z
N MET A 1 13.15 1.09 -12.62
CA MET A 1 11.70 1.27 -12.43
C MET A 1 11.00 1.17 -13.78
N GLU A 2 10.04 0.26 -13.89
CA GLU A 2 9.33 0.01 -15.14
C GLU A 2 8.16 1.00 -15.32
N LYS A 3 7.98 1.52 -16.54
CA LYS A 3 6.86 2.40 -16.85
C LYS A 3 5.65 1.55 -17.21
N ILE A 4 4.47 1.92 -16.72
CA ILE A 4 3.22 1.25 -17.06
C ILE A 4 2.74 1.79 -18.40
N LYS A 5 2.35 0.90 -19.31
CA LYS A 5 1.70 1.28 -20.57
C LYS A 5 0.20 1.41 -20.35
N VAL A 6 -0.33 2.58 -20.63
CA VAL A 6 -1.76 2.90 -20.47
C VAL A 6 -2.36 3.16 -21.84
N ASP A 7 -3.51 2.53 -22.12
CA ASP A 7 -4.30 2.86 -23.30
C ASP A 7 -4.98 4.22 -23.11
N ALA A 8 -4.79 5.10 -24.07
CA ALA A 8 -5.34 6.46 -24.08
C ALA A 8 -6.21 6.70 -25.32
N SER A 9 -6.65 5.63 -25.98
CA SER A 9 -7.48 5.68 -27.19
C SER A 9 -8.79 6.44 -26.96
N LEU A 10 -9.37 6.38 -25.76
CA LEU A 10 -10.56 7.15 -25.36
C LEU A 10 -10.36 8.67 -25.55
N PHE A 11 -9.12 9.15 -25.42
CA PHE A 11 -8.75 10.56 -25.58
C PHE A 11 -8.15 10.86 -26.97
N GLY A 12 -8.33 9.97 -27.94
CA GLY A 12 -7.85 10.14 -29.31
C GLY A 12 -6.34 9.88 -29.50
N ILE A 13 -5.65 9.36 -28.49
CA ILE A 13 -4.21 9.04 -28.57
C ILE A 13 -4.07 7.59 -29.05
N LYS A 14 -3.58 7.42 -30.27
CA LYS A 14 -3.53 6.12 -30.96
C LYS A 14 -2.51 5.13 -30.40
N GLN A 15 -1.55 5.58 -29.61
CA GLN A 15 -0.49 4.73 -29.07
C GLN A 15 -0.53 4.75 -27.53
N PRO A 16 -0.25 3.62 -26.87
CA PRO A 16 -0.18 3.59 -25.42
C PRO A 16 0.84 4.60 -24.88
N ILE A 17 0.47 5.31 -23.83
CA ILE A 17 1.36 6.24 -23.13
C ILE A 17 2.11 5.50 -22.02
N ALA A 18 3.37 5.86 -21.82
CA ALA A 18 4.19 5.29 -20.75
C ALA A 18 4.13 6.19 -19.52
N VAL A 19 3.45 5.73 -18.47
CA VAL A 19 3.29 6.46 -17.21
C VAL A 19 4.26 5.90 -16.18
N LYS A 20 4.98 6.79 -15.51
CA LYS A 20 5.77 6.41 -14.33
C LYS A 20 4.84 6.48 -13.12
N PRO A 21 4.64 5.38 -12.36
CA PRO A 21 3.75 5.36 -11.20
C PRO A 21 4.44 6.00 -9.99
N THR A 22 4.80 7.27 -10.10
CA THR A 22 5.39 7.99 -8.97
C THR A 22 4.35 8.17 -7.89
N VAL A 23 4.80 8.40 -6.66
CA VAL A 23 3.90 8.60 -5.52
C VAL A 23 2.90 9.73 -5.80
N ARG A 24 3.32 10.82 -6.48
CA ARG A 24 2.39 11.89 -6.86
C ARG A 24 1.30 11.43 -7.83
N VAL A 25 1.66 10.58 -8.79
CA VAL A 25 0.71 10.07 -9.80
C VAL A 25 -0.29 9.13 -9.14
N THR A 26 0.18 8.17 -8.35
CA THR A 26 -0.67 7.21 -7.64
C THR A 26 -1.57 7.90 -6.63
N TYR A 27 -1.02 8.82 -5.83
CA TYR A 27 -1.78 9.61 -4.87
C TYR A 27 -2.94 10.38 -5.52
N LYS A 28 -2.67 11.10 -6.62
CA LYS A 28 -3.72 11.84 -7.33
C LYS A 28 -4.78 10.92 -7.90
N LEU A 29 -4.39 9.74 -8.39
CA LEU A 29 -5.34 8.75 -8.89
C LEU A 29 -6.25 8.26 -7.76
N ASN A 30 -5.68 7.90 -6.60
CA ASN A 30 -6.44 7.42 -5.44
C ASN A 30 -7.41 8.50 -4.93
N GLN A 31 -6.98 9.76 -4.86
CA GLN A 31 -7.87 10.87 -4.47
C GLN A 31 -9.04 11.05 -5.44
N LEU A 32 -8.81 10.98 -6.75
CA LEU A 32 -9.89 11.06 -7.74
C LEU A 32 -10.85 9.87 -7.67
N MET A 33 -10.34 8.66 -7.44
CA MET A 33 -11.17 7.47 -7.25
C MET A 33 -12.01 7.55 -5.98
N LYS A 34 -11.42 8.02 -4.87
CA LYS A 34 -12.13 8.30 -3.62
C LYS A 34 -13.28 9.28 -3.86
N GLN A 35 -13.02 10.42 -4.49
CA GLN A 35 -14.04 11.43 -4.78
C GLN A 35 -15.19 10.88 -5.65
N ALA A 36 -14.87 10.04 -6.64
CA ALA A 36 -15.89 9.42 -7.49
C ALA A 36 -16.79 8.46 -6.70
N LEU A 37 -16.22 7.68 -5.79
CA LEU A 37 -16.98 6.76 -4.93
C LEU A 37 -17.83 7.52 -3.91
N GLU A 38 -17.26 8.52 -3.23
CA GLU A 38 -18.01 9.36 -2.30
C GLU A 38 -19.17 10.08 -3.00
N ALA A 39 -18.97 10.58 -4.22
CA ALA A 39 -20.05 11.19 -5.00
C ALA A 39 -21.17 10.20 -5.36
N SER A 40 -20.83 8.93 -5.61
CA SER A 40 -21.81 7.86 -5.86
C SER A 40 -22.61 7.51 -4.61
N LEU A 41 -21.98 7.56 -3.43
CA LEU A 41 -22.63 7.26 -2.15
C LEU A 41 -23.63 8.36 -1.74
N VAL A 42 -23.36 9.62 -2.07
CA VAL A 42 -24.27 10.75 -1.78
C VAL A 42 -25.57 10.69 -2.59
N THR A 43 -25.58 9.99 -3.72
CA THR A 43 -26.78 9.87 -4.58
C THR A 43 -27.74 8.74 -4.19
N ASP A 44 -27.31 7.81 -3.33
CA ASP A 44 -28.12 6.69 -2.90
C ASP A 44 -28.61 6.91 -1.45
N ASP A 45 -29.92 7.18 -1.28
CA ASP A 45 -30.61 7.28 0.03
C ASP A 45 -30.68 5.94 0.80
N THR A 46 -29.91 4.93 0.39
CA THR A 46 -29.85 3.64 1.06
C THR A 46 -28.88 3.67 2.25
N PRO A 47 -29.25 3.12 3.42
CA PRO A 47 -28.36 3.07 4.57
C PRO A 47 -27.05 2.34 4.23
N ILE A 48 -25.92 2.96 4.56
CA ILE A 48 -24.58 2.39 4.40
C ILE A 48 -24.51 1.12 5.28
N ASP A 49 -24.36 -0.04 4.65
CA ASP A 49 -24.11 -1.33 5.30
C ASP A 49 -22.64 -1.37 5.78
N ASP A 50 -22.35 -1.92 6.96
CA ASP A 50 -20.97 -2.15 7.45
C ASP A 50 -20.16 -3.12 6.55
N ASN A 51 -20.82 -3.79 5.60
CA ASN A 51 -20.20 -4.54 4.51
C ASN A 51 -20.03 -3.76 3.20
N ASP A 52 -20.27 -2.45 3.20
CA ASP A 52 -20.08 -1.61 2.02
C ASP A 52 -18.60 -1.63 1.59
N ALA A 53 -18.35 -2.34 0.49
CA ALA A 53 -17.05 -2.45 -0.11
C ALA A 53 -16.52 -1.07 -0.56
N GLN A 54 -17.40 -0.11 -0.85
CA GLN A 54 -17.02 1.24 -1.23
C GLN A 54 -16.48 2.03 -0.03
N GLY A 55 -17.20 2.03 1.10
CA GLY A 55 -16.73 2.64 2.35
C GLY A 55 -15.37 2.09 2.81
N LYS A 56 -15.16 0.77 2.75
CA LYS A 56 -13.87 0.14 3.09
C LYS A 56 -12.74 0.54 2.15
N PHE A 57 -13.06 0.75 0.87
CA PHE A 57 -12.08 1.20 -0.12
C PHE A 57 -11.67 2.66 0.10
N VAL A 58 -12.63 3.52 0.46
CA VAL A 58 -12.36 4.92 0.84
C VAL A 58 -11.46 4.97 2.09
N GLU A 59 -11.76 4.18 3.12
CA GLU A 59 -10.96 4.11 4.33
C GLU A 59 -9.52 3.65 4.05
N ALA A 60 -9.35 2.65 3.17
CA ALA A 60 -8.03 2.19 2.77
C ALA A 60 -7.21 3.30 2.08
N ILE A 61 -7.82 4.09 1.21
CA ILE A 61 -7.17 5.24 0.56
C ILE A 61 -6.74 6.29 1.58
N ASP A 62 -7.54 6.53 2.62
CA ASP A 62 -7.19 7.49 3.67
C ASP A 62 -6.02 7.02 4.52
N GLN A 63 -6.00 5.76 4.94
CA GLN A 63 -4.88 5.18 5.68
C GLN A 63 -3.59 5.20 4.86
N GLU A 64 -3.66 4.85 3.58
CA GLU A 64 -2.52 4.92 2.66
C GLU A 64 -2.02 6.35 2.49
N THR A 65 -2.94 7.31 2.33
CA THR A 65 -2.65 8.74 2.22
C THR A 65 -1.90 9.27 3.45
N GLU A 66 -2.35 8.92 4.64
CA GLU A 66 -1.69 9.33 5.89
C GLU A 66 -0.29 8.72 6.01
N PHE A 67 -0.16 7.42 5.73
CA PHE A 67 1.12 6.73 5.75
C PHE A 67 2.13 7.36 4.79
N ILE A 68 1.74 7.55 3.53
CA ILE A 68 2.63 8.09 2.49
C ILE A 68 3.07 9.52 2.81
N ASN A 69 2.15 10.39 3.25
CA ASN A 69 2.50 11.74 3.68
C ASN A 69 3.51 11.73 4.84
N GLY A 70 3.28 10.89 5.85
CA GLY A 70 4.18 10.74 6.99
C GLY A 70 5.56 10.24 6.57
N ALA A 71 5.61 9.22 5.72
CA ALA A 71 6.83 8.63 5.20
C ALA A 71 7.68 9.64 4.40
N ILE A 72 7.06 10.36 3.47
CA ILE A 72 7.74 11.36 2.64
C ILE A 72 8.32 12.47 3.52
N LYS A 73 7.53 13.02 4.43
CA LYS A 73 7.98 14.09 5.33
C LYS A 73 9.15 13.64 6.19
N PHE A 74 9.09 12.43 6.74
CA PHE A 74 10.19 11.86 7.52
C PHE A 74 11.47 11.71 6.69
N ILE A 75 11.38 11.13 5.49
CA ILE A 75 12.53 10.93 4.61
C ILE A 75 13.14 12.27 4.18
N ALA A 76 12.31 13.24 3.80
CA ALA A 76 12.73 14.57 3.41
C ALA A 76 13.50 15.28 4.54
N GLN A 77 12.97 15.21 5.77
CA GLN A 77 13.61 15.76 6.96
C GLN A 77 14.94 15.07 7.28
N LEU A 78 14.97 13.73 7.23
CA LEU A 78 16.17 12.94 7.52
C LEU A 78 17.31 13.22 6.52
N LEU A 79 16.96 13.40 5.25
CA LEU A 79 17.93 13.61 4.16
C LEU A 79 18.20 15.09 3.87
N HIS A 80 17.50 16.01 4.53
CA HIS A 80 17.55 17.45 4.25
C HIS A 80 17.29 17.78 2.77
N ILE A 81 16.25 17.18 2.19
CA ILE A 81 15.81 17.42 0.81
C ILE A 81 14.36 17.93 0.77
N ASP A 82 13.98 18.45 -0.39
CA ASP A 82 12.60 18.85 -0.66
C ASP A 82 11.67 17.64 -0.82
N GLU A 83 10.48 17.70 -0.22
CA GLU A 83 9.46 16.65 -0.32
C GLU A 83 9.03 16.41 -1.78
N ASP A 84 8.90 17.46 -2.60
CA ASP A 84 8.49 17.36 -4.00
C ASP A 84 9.45 16.46 -4.80
N ARG A 85 10.72 16.45 -4.43
CA ARG A 85 11.71 15.57 -5.05
C ARG A 85 11.35 14.10 -4.84
N ILE A 86 10.79 13.73 -3.69
CA ILE A 86 10.37 12.36 -3.40
C ILE A 86 9.07 12.06 -4.13
N TRP A 87 8.08 12.96 -4.02
CA TRP A 87 6.77 12.86 -4.70
C TRP A 87 6.89 12.60 -6.21
N ASP A 88 7.81 13.29 -6.88
CA ASP A 88 7.95 13.25 -8.34
C ASP A 88 8.89 12.17 -8.86
N ASN A 89 9.67 11.53 -7.98
CA ASN A 89 10.71 10.59 -8.44
C ASN A 89 10.58 9.19 -7.88
N ALA A 90 10.08 9.02 -6.66
CA ALA A 90 9.95 7.72 -6.02
C ALA A 90 8.61 7.04 -6.36
N THR A 91 8.57 5.71 -6.26
CA THR A 91 7.33 4.93 -6.08
C THR A 91 7.06 4.67 -4.60
N GLU A 92 5.83 4.28 -4.27
CA GLU A 92 5.47 3.83 -2.93
C GLU A 92 6.28 2.60 -2.50
N GLU A 93 6.56 1.68 -3.42
CA GLU A 93 7.45 0.52 -3.19
C GLU A 93 8.87 0.97 -2.81
N GLU A 94 9.43 1.96 -3.50
CA GLU A 94 10.75 2.50 -3.18
C GLU A 94 10.77 3.21 -1.82
N ILE A 95 9.69 3.90 -1.46
CA ILE A 95 9.53 4.48 -0.11
C ILE A 95 9.54 3.37 0.94
N GLY A 96 8.71 2.32 0.77
CA GLY A 96 8.64 1.19 1.70
C GLY A 96 9.99 0.47 1.84
N ALA A 97 10.66 0.20 0.72
CA ALA A 97 12.00 -0.40 0.71
C ALA A 97 13.03 0.47 1.45
N TYR A 98 12.99 1.79 1.24
CA TYR A 98 13.92 2.71 1.89
C TYR A 98 13.69 2.82 3.40
N LEU A 99 12.43 2.92 3.85
CA LEU A 99 12.10 2.89 5.29
C LEU A 99 12.57 1.59 5.95
N SER A 100 12.41 0.47 5.25
CA SER A 100 12.87 -0.84 5.71
C SER A 100 14.38 -0.90 5.85
N TYR A 101 15.11 -0.39 4.85
CA TYR A 101 16.56 -0.24 4.89
C TYR A 101 17.01 0.64 6.06
N LEU A 102 16.37 1.79 6.27
CA LEU A 102 16.69 2.70 7.38
C LEU A 102 16.50 2.00 8.73
N ARG A 103 15.39 1.29 8.91
CA ARG A 103 15.11 0.51 10.12
C ARG A 103 16.20 -0.54 10.37
N SER A 104 16.55 -1.35 9.37
CA SER A 104 17.64 -2.33 9.47
C SER A 104 18.94 -1.71 9.95
N ARG A 105 19.35 -0.59 9.32
CA ARG A 105 20.60 0.11 9.66
C ARG A 105 20.58 0.68 11.08
N MET A 106 19.45 1.23 11.52
CA MET A 106 19.33 1.80 12.87
C MET A 106 19.21 0.72 13.96
N SER A 107 18.63 -0.44 13.65
CA SER A 107 18.47 -1.55 14.60
C SER A 107 19.65 -2.53 14.63
N GLY A 108 20.63 -2.38 13.72
CA GLY A 108 21.75 -3.32 13.60
C GLY A 108 21.36 -4.70 13.06
N ILE A 109 20.14 -4.82 12.50
CA ILE A 109 19.57 -6.04 11.90
C ILE A 109 19.91 -6.05 10.41
N SER A 110 20.25 -7.19 9.83
CA SER A 110 20.65 -7.24 8.42
C SER A 110 19.49 -6.92 7.47
N GLU A 111 19.80 -6.41 6.28
CA GLU A 111 18.79 -6.03 5.26
C GLU A 111 17.94 -7.24 4.81
N LYS A 112 18.52 -8.44 4.86
CA LYS A 112 17.84 -9.70 4.55
C LYS A 112 16.73 -10.03 5.56
N GLU A 113 16.99 -9.84 6.85
CA GLU A 113 16.03 -10.14 7.92
C GLU A 113 14.83 -9.17 7.92
N ALA A 114 15.03 -7.90 7.56
CA ALA A 114 13.91 -6.95 7.44
C ALA A 114 13.05 -7.21 6.21
N GLN A 115 13.65 -7.57 5.06
CA GLN A 115 12.90 -7.98 3.89
C GLN A 115 12.10 -9.26 4.12
N GLU A 116 12.64 -10.21 4.89
CA GLU A 116 11.92 -11.43 5.28
C GLU A 116 10.74 -11.11 6.21
N ALA A 117 10.89 -10.16 7.15
CA ALA A 117 9.80 -9.73 8.03
C ALA A 117 8.64 -9.04 7.29
N LEU A 118 8.92 -8.28 6.22
CA LEU A 118 7.90 -7.64 5.38
C LEU A 118 7.15 -8.65 4.51
N LYS A 119 7.84 -9.71 4.05
CA LYS A 119 7.20 -10.81 3.32
C LYS A 119 6.35 -11.69 4.25
N ALA A 120 6.71 -11.80 5.52
CA ALA A 120 5.94 -12.55 6.52
C ALA A 120 4.59 -11.88 6.86
N THR A 121 4.42 -10.58 6.57
CA THR A 121 3.14 -9.88 6.72
C THR A 121 2.17 -10.10 5.55
N ASP A 122 2.63 -10.59 4.39
CA ASP A 122 1.74 -11.04 3.29
C ASP A 122 1.11 -12.41 3.55
N GLU A 123 1.62 -13.18 4.52
CA GLU A 123 0.91 -14.35 5.04
C GLU A 123 -0.17 -13.90 6.03
N SER A 124 -1.36 -13.64 5.48
CA SER A 124 -2.61 -13.53 6.25
C SER A 124 -2.67 -14.61 7.36
N PRO A 125 -3.26 -14.31 8.53
CA PRO A 125 -3.35 -15.23 9.66
C PRO A 125 -4.34 -16.36 9.35
N LYS A 126 -3.93 -17.34 8.54
CA LYS A 126 -4.65 -18.60 8.34
C LYS A 126 -3.82 -19.85 8.63
N SER A 127 -2.54 -19.71 9.02
CA SER A 127 -1.67 -20.88 9.21
C SER A 127 -1.26 -21.19 10.66
N VAL A 128 -1.70 -20.43 11.67
CA VAL A 128 -1.35 -20.75 13.08
C VAL A 128 -2.39 -21.67 13.74
N ALA A 129 -3.63 -21.71 13.22
CA ALA A 129 -4.68 -22.57 13.76
C ALA A 129 -4.51 -24.07 13.44
N GLU A 130 -3.75 -24.44 12.41
CA GLU A 130 -3.63 -25.85 11.98
C GLU A 130 -2.47 -26.62 12.62
N LYS A 131 -1.53 -25.94 13.30
CA LYS A 131 -0.46 -26.64 14.04
C LYS A 131 -0.83 -27.00 15.47
N SER A 132 -1.72 -26.26 16.13
CA SER A 132 -2.16 -26.59 17.49
C SER A 132 -3.20 -27.73 17.55
N ALA A 133 -3.89 -28.05 16.45
CA ALA A 133 -4.87 -29.14 16.42
C ALA A 133 -4.26 -30.54 16.21
N LYS A 134 -2.97 -30.65 15.82
CA LYS A 134 -2.29 -31.94 15.62
C LYS A 134 -1.51 -32.45 16.83
N GLU A 135 -1.31 -31.64 17.87
CA GLU A 135 -0.52 -32.06 19.05
C GLU A 135 -1.39 -32.48 20.26
N SER A 136 -2.70 -32.19 20.26
CA SER A 136 -3.61 -32.60 21.35
C SER A 136 -4.27 -33.97 21.16
N GLY A 137 -3.91 -34.71 20.10
CA GLY A 137 -4.59 -35.94 19.68
C GLY A 137 -3.76 -37.22 19.87
N ASN A 138 -2.96 -37.37 20.92
CA ASN A 138 -2.37 -38.68 21.22
C ASN A 138 -2.09 -38.90 22.71
N SER A 139 -3.14 -39.09 23.50
CA SER A 139 -3.06 -39.80 24.79
C SER A 139 -4.43 -40.30 25.19
N ASN A 140 -4.83 -41.47 24.68
CA ASN A 140 -5.52 -42.48 25.49
C ASN A 140 -5.59 -43.81 24.73
N LYS A 141 -4.65 -44.69 25.03
CA LYS A 141 -4.86 -46.14 24.94
C LYS A 141 -4.03 -46.82 26.02
N LYS A 142 -4.67 -47.07 27.16
CA LYS A 142 -4.30 -48.16 28.06
C LYS A 142 -5.54 -48.64 28.79
#